data_AF-A0A6J6FZY7-F1
#
_entry.id   AF-A0A6J6FZY7-F1
#
_cell.length_a   1.000
_cell.length_b   1.000
_cell.length_c   1.000
_cell.angle_alpha   90.00
_cell.angle_beta   90.00
_cell.angle_gamma   90.00
#
_symmetry.space_group_name_H-M   'P 1'
#
loop_
_entity.id
_entity.type
_entity.pdbx_description
1 polymer ?
#
loop_
_entity_poly.entity_id
_entity_poly.type
_entity_poly.pdbx_seq_one_letter_code
_entity_poly.pdbx_strand_id
1 'polypeptide(L)' 'MAANKVKGARAALVWSVATAKLAREHNNANIISVGEREHSAAEVKEFIDAFIATPFSGDERHVRRISKISQYETDGTLDI' A
#
# COMPACT_ATOMS: atom_id res chain seq x y z
N MET A 1 -1.74 -0.03 -10.89
CA MET A 1 -1.93 -1.29 -11.64
C MET A 1 -0.61 -1.95 -12.03
N ALA A 2 0.22 -1.36 -12.89
CA ALA A 2 1.47 -1.98 -13.34
C ALA A 2 2.44 -2.38 -12.22
N ALA A 3 2.68 -1.49 -11.25
CA ALA A 3 3.58 -1.77 -10.13
C ALA A 3 3.19 -3.03 -9.33
N ASN A 4 1.89 -3.31 -9.17
CA ASN A 4 1.40 -4.51 -8.48
C ASN A 4 1.60 -5.82 -9.27
N LYS A 5 2.16 -5.77 -10.49
CA LYS A 5 2.56 -6.98 -11.24
C LYS A 5 3.98 -7.42 -10.93
N VAL A 6 4.75 -6.60 -10.22
CA VAL A 6 6.11 -6.95 -9.77
C VAL A 6 5.99 -7.82 -8.52
N LYS A 7 6.70 -8.95 -8.50
CA LYS A 7 6.68 -9.88 -7.37
C LYS A 7 7.06 -9.16 -6.07
N GLY A 8 6.22 -9.25 -5.04
CA GLY A 8 6.41 -8.64 -3.72
C GLY A 8 6.00 -7.16 -3.64
N ALA A 9 5.55 -6.55 -4.73
CA ALA A 9 5.08 -5.18 -4.73
C ALA A 9 3.67 -5.06 -4.14
N ARG A 10 3.50 -4.09 -3.24
CA ARG A 10 2.20 -3.68 -2.70
C ARG A 10 2.08 -2.17 -2.89
N ALA A 11 1.61 -1.79 -4.07
CA ALA A 11 1.42 -0.42 -4.49
C ALA A 11 -0.01 0.06 -4.19
N ALA A 12 -0.13 1.10 -3.37
CA ALA A 12 -1.39 1.75 -3.05
C ALA A 12 -1.58 3.04 -3.87
N LEU A 13 -2.79 3.27 -4.37
CA LEU A 13 -3.19 4.58 -4.88
C LEU A 13 -3.54 5.47 -3.69
N VAL A 14 -2.78 6.54 -3.51
CA VAL A 14 -2.96 7.51 -2.43
C VAL A 14 -3.54 8.79 -3.01
N TRP A 15 -4.58 9.32 -2.34
CA TRP A 15 -5.29 10.53 -2.74
C TRP A 15 -5.62 11.44 -1.54
N SER A 16 -5.08 11.12 -0.36
CA SER A 16 -5.21 11.89 0.88
C SER A 16 -4.19 11.42 1.93
N VAL A 17 -3.90 12.24 2.94
CA VAL A 17 -3.08 11.83 4.10
C VAL A 17 -3.65 10.58 4.79
N ALA A 18 -4.98 10.48 4.90
CA ALA A 18 -5.64 9.32 5.49
C ALA A 18 -5.34 8.03 4.69
N THR A 19 -5.41 8.08 3.36
CA THR A 19 -5.09 6.91 2.53
C THR A 19 -3.60 6.57 2.51
N ALA A 20 -2.72 7.56 2.65
CA ALA A 20 -1.28 7.34 2.84
C ALA A 20 -0.99 6.53 4.13
N LYS A 21 -1.62 6.91 5.24
CA LYS A 21 -1.51 6.20 6.52
C LYS A 21 -2.07 4.78 6.44
N LEU A 22 -3.30 4.63 5.93
CA LEU A 22 -3.96 3.33 5.79
C LEU A 22 -3.17 2.39 4.86
N ALA A 23 -2.53 2.92 3.82
CA ALA A 23 -1.66 2.12 2.95
C ALA A 23 -0.51 1.46 3.72
N ARG A 24 0.10 2.17 4.68
CA ARG A 24 1.12 1.60 5.57
C ARG A 24 0.51 0.70 6.62
N GLU A 25 -0.44 1.21 7.41
CA GLU A 25 -1.02 0.55 8.57
C GLU A 25 -1.66 -0.79 8.22
N HIS A 26 -2.45 -0.84 7.14
CA HIS A 26 -3.27 -2.01 6.84
C HIS A 26 -2.71 -2.92 5.75
N ASN A 27 -2.01 -2.34 4.77
CA ASN A 27 -1.55 -3.08 3.59
C ASN A 27 -0.05 -3.35 3.62
N ASN A 28 0.67 -2.78 4.60
CA ASN A 28 2.13 -2.70 4.61
C ASN A 28 2.66 -2.35 3.20
N ALA A 29 2.02 -1.38 2.54
CA ALA A 29 2.38 -0.99 1.19
C ALA A 29 3.83 -0.50 1.18
N ASN A 30 4.59 -0.91 0.16
CA ASN A 30 5.98 -0.52 -0.04
C ASN A 30 6.14 0.46 -1.21
N ILE A 31 5.07 0.71 -1.95
CA ILE A 31 5.00 1.69 -3.05
C ILE A 31 3.71 2.49 -2.89
N ILE A 32 3.76 3.78 -3.21
CA ILE A 32 2.57 4.59 -3.44
C ILE A 32 2.58 5.11 -4.87
N SER A 33 1.38 5.30 -5.42
CA SER A 33 1.16 6.06 -6.65
C SER A 33 0.21 7.20 -6.35
N VAL A 34 0.41 8.34 -7.00
CA VAL A 34 -0.43 9.54 -6.86
C VAL A 34 -0.75 10.08 -8.26
N GLY A 35 -1.96 10.62 -8.43
CA GLY A 35 -2.37 11.28 -9.67
C GLY A 35 -1.85 12.71 -9.72
N GLU A 36 -0.92 13.01 -10.63
CA GLU A 36 -0.33 14.36 -10.78
C GLU A 36 -1.39 15.45 -10.98
N ARG A 37 -2.44 15.16 -11.77
CA ARG A 37 -3.49 16.13 -12.12
C ARG A 37 -4.54 16.32 -11.02
N GLU A 38 -4.51 15.49 -9.98
CA GLU A 38 -5.52 15.48 -8.92
C GLU A 38 -5.09 16.26 -7.68
N HIS A 39 -3.79 16.58 -7.56
CA HIS A 39 -3.20 17.14 -6.35
C HIS A 39 -2.13 18.17 -6.66
N SER A 40 -2.01 19.18 -5.80
CA SER A 40 -0.85 20.08 -5.78
C SER A 40 0.40 19.35 -5.29
N ALA A 41 1.58 19.86 -5.66
CA ALA A 41 2.85 19.32 -5.18
C ALA A 41 2.97 19.36 -3.64
N ALA A 42 2.33 20.34 -2.99
CA ALA A 42 2.30 20.45 -1.53
C ALA A 42 1.52 19.29 -0.90
N GLU A 43 0.31 18.99 -1.41
CA GLU A 43 -0.48 17.85 -0.95
C GLU A 43 0.24 16.52 -1.19
N VAL A 44 0.86 16.35 -2.36
CA VAL A 44 1.66 15.15 -2.66
C VAL A 44 2.79 14.98 -1.65
N LYS A 45 3.46 16.08 -1.26
CA LYS A 45 4.50 16.03 -0.23
C LYS A 45 3.94 15.56 1.12
N GLU A 46 2.78 16.06 1.54
CA GLU A 46 2.13 15.61 2.79
C GLU A 46 1.80 14.11 2.74
N PHE A 47 1.38 13.59 1.58
CA PHE A 47 1.12 12.16 1.40
C PHE A 47 2.39 11.33 1.53
N ILE A 48 3.49 11.78 0.92
CA ILE A 48 4.81 11.14 1.02
C ILE A 48 5.29 11.12 2.47
N ASP A 49 5.24 12.27 3.15
CA ASP A 49 5.66 12.39 4.56
C ASP A 49 4.84 11.45 5.46
N ALA A 50 3.52 11.43 5.29
CA ALA A 50 2.64 10.53 6.03
C ALA A 50 2.93 9.05 5.74
N PHE A 51 3.14 8.67 4.48
CA PHE A 51 3.46 7.29 4.11
C PHE A 51 4.80 6.83 4.68
N ILE A 52 5.85 7.66 4.66
CA ILE A 52 7.17 7.26 5.16
C ILE A 52 7.17 7.20 6.70
N ALA A 53 6.50 8.14 7.36
CA ALA A 53 6.47 8.21 8.82
C ALA A 53 5.57 7.16 9.48
N THR A 54 4.56 6.64 8.76
CA THR A 54 3.58 5.73 9.35
C THR A 54 4.11 4.29 9.37
N PRO A 55 4.22 3.65 10.55
CA PRO A 55 4.61 2.26 10.66
C PRO A 55 3.47 1.33 10.20
N PHE A 56 3.83 0.11 9.81
CA PHE A 56 2.83 -0.96 9.66
C PHE A 56 2.26 -1.32 11.03
N SER A 57 0.94 -1.52 11.15
CA SER A 57 0.33 -1.78 12.46
C SER A 57 0.69 -3.15 13.03
N GLY A 58 0.97 -4.13 12.16
CA GLY A 58 1.25 -5.50 12.58
C GLY A 58 0.02 -6.28 13.05
N ASP A 59 -1.20 -5.72 12.97
CA ASP A 59 -2.39 -6.45 13.44
C ASP A 59 -2.56 -7.76 12.67
N GLU A 60 -2.92 -8.81 13.41
CA GLU A 60 -3.04 -10.18 12.89
C GLU A 60 -3.90 -10.25 11.62
N ARG A 61 -5.01 -9.51 11.57
CA ARG A 61 -5.91 -9.46 10.40
C ARG A 61 -5.22 -8.91 9.15
N HIS A 62 -4.29 -7.97 9.30
CA HIS A 62 -3.57 -7.35 8.20
C HIS A 62 -2.45 -8.26 7.72
N VAL A 63 -1.69 -8.85 8.65
CA VAL A 63 -0.69 -9.88 8.36
C VAL A 63 -1.32 -11.03 7.58
N ARG A 64 -2.45 -11.58 8.05
CA ARG A 64 -3.16 -12.67 7.38
C ARG A 64 -3.56 -12.33 5.94
N ARG A 65 -4.07 -11.12 5.68
CA ARG A 65 -4.44 -10.67 4.33
C ARG A 65 -3.21 -10.54 3.42
N ILE A 66 -2.11 -9.99 3.93
CA ILE A 66 -0.85 -9.86 3.20
C ILE A 66 -0.28 -11.25 2.87
N SER A 67 -0.36 -12.21 3.79
CA SER A 67 0.04 -13.60 3.54
C SER A 67 -0.78 -14.24 2.43
N LYS A 68 -2.11 -14.06 2.42
CA LYS A 68 -2.97 -14.55 1.33
C LYS A 68 -2.59 -13.96 -0.04
N ILE A 69 -2.28 -12.65 -0.10
CA ILE A 69 -1.79 -12.01 -1.33
C ILE A 69 -0.45 -12.63 -1.76
N SER A 70 0.47 -12.83 -0.82
CA SER A 70 1.82 -13.36 -1.09
C SER A 70 1.79 -14.81 -1.55
N GLN A 71 0.88 -15.63 -1.01
CA GLN A 71 0.63 -16.99 -1.43
C GLN A 71 0.09 -17.02 -2.86
N TYR A 72 -0.97 -16.26 -3.14
CA TYR A 72 -1.55 -16.17 -4.47
C TYR A 72 -0.53 -15.70 -5.52
N GLU A 73 0.32 -14.74 -5.17
CA GLU A 73 1.41 -14.29 -6.02
C GLU A 73 2.47 -15.39 -6.30
N THR A 74 2.64 -16.33 -5.38
CA THR A 74 3.66 -17.40 -5.47
C THR A 74 3.18 -18.58 -6.31
N ASP A 75 1.96 -19.05 -6.09
CA ASP A 75 1.46 -20.30 -6.68
C ASP A 75 0.05 -20.21 -7.30
N GLY A 76 -0.60 -19.06 -7.25
CA GLY A 76 -1.95 -18.85 -7.79
C GLY A 76 -3.09 -19.42 -6.94
N THR A 77 -2.81 -19.92 -5.75
CA THR A 77 -3.82 -20.49 -4.84
C THR A 77 -4.30 -19.48 -3.81
N LEU A 78 -5.52 -19.67 -3.32
CA LEU A 78 -6.13 -18.90 -2.25
C LEU A 78 -6.72 -19.87 -1.24
N ASP A 79 -5.99 -20.13 -0.15
CA ASP A 79 -6.55 -20.93 0.94
C ASP A 79 -7.65 -20.11 1.64
N ILE A 80 -8.87 -20.68 1.66
CA ILE A 80 -10.08 -20.04 2.21
C ILE A 80 -10.07 -20.17 3.74
#